data_AF-T0ZUG8-F1
#
_entry.id   AF-T0ZUG8-F1
#
_cell.length_a   1.000
_cell.length_b   1.000
_cell.length_c   1.000
_cell.angle_alpha   90.00
_cell.angle_beta   90.00
_cell.angle_gamma   90.00
#
_symmetry.space_group_name_H-M   'P 1'
#
loop_
_entity.id
_entity.type
_entity.pdbx_description
1 polymer ?
#
loop_
_entity_poly.entity_id
_entity_poly.type
_entity_poly.pdbx_seq_one_letter_code
_entity_poly.pdbx_strand_id
1 'polypeptide(L)'
;MKLLLDTHLLLWAAGAPERLSALARKLLRAPEHALVFSAASLWEIAIKQGLGRDDFQVDARVLRRNLLDNAYEELAVSSAHAVAVVALPPLHRDPFDRILIAQ
;
A
#
# COMPACT_ATOMS: atom_id res chain seq x y z
N MET A 1 -3.34 -15.88 6.42
CA MET A 1 -4.05 -15.23 5.28
C MET A 1 -3.17 -14.14 4.69
N LYS A 2 -3.43 -13.67 3.47
CA LYS A 2 -2.70 -12.53 2.89
C LYS A 2 -3.40 -11.21 3.26
N LEU A 3 -2.63 -10.23 3.71
CA LEU A 3 -3.12 -8.90 4.03
C LEU A 3 -2.51 -7.91 3.04
N LEU A 4 -3.31 -7.41 2.11
CA LEU A 4 -2.90 -6.31 1.23
C LEU A 4 -3.11 -4.99 1.98
N LEU A 5 -2.03 -4.30 2.30
CA LEU A 5 -2.10 -3.00 2.97
C LEU A 5 -2.29 -1.89 1.94
N ASP A 6 -3.17 -0.94 2.27
CA ASP A 6 -3.28 0.31 1.52
C ASP A 6 -2.07 1.23 1.77
N THR A 7 -2.00 2.32 1.00
CA THR A 7 -0.91 3.28 1.07
C THR A 7 -0.76 3.93 2.45
N HIS A 8 -1.86 4.27 3.14
CA HIS A 8 -1.78 4.94 4.45
C HIS A 8 -1.30 3.99 5.55
N LEU A 9 -1.77 2.73 5.52
CA LEU A 9 -1.33 1.70 6.45
C LEU A 9 0.15 1.39 6.28
N LEU A 10 0.66 1.36 5.04
CA LEU A 10 2.10 1.19 4.78
C LEU A 10 2.93 2.35 5.38
N LEU A 11 2.48 3.59 5.17
CA LEU A 11 3.15 4.78 5.71
C LEU A 11 3.16 4.78 7.24
N TRP A 12 2.06 4.42 7.88
CA TRP A 12 1.99 4.32 9.34
C TRP A 12 2.81 3.15 9.86
N ALA A 13 2.74 1.97 9.25
CA ALA A 13 3.54 0.83 9.66
C ALA A 13 5.06 1.14 9.60
N ALA A 14 5.50 1.90 8.61
CA ALA A 14 6.91 2.24 8.42
C ALA A 14 7.41 3.42 9.28
N GLY A 15 6.58 4.44 9.53
CA GLY A 15 7.03 5.70 10.14
C GLY A 15 6.29 6.16 11.40
N ALA A 16 5.08 5.65 11.63
CA ALA A 16 4.20 6.09 12.71
C ALA A 16 3.29 4.94 13.20
N PRO A 17 3.84 3.81 13.67
CA PRO A 17 3.05 2.62 14.01
C PRO A 17 2.06 2.87 15.16
N GLU A 18 2.29 3.90 15.97
CA GLU A 18 1.37 4.41 16.99
C GLU A 18 0.06 4.99 16.41
N ARG A 19 0.00 5.27 15.11
CA ARG A 19 -1.24 5.68 14.41
C ARG A 19 -2.09 4.49 13.94
N LEU A 20 -1.51 3.30 13.89
CA LEU A 20 -2.25 2.09 13.56
C LEU A 20 -3.30 1.79 14.64
N SER A 21 -4.49 1.36 14.23
CA SER A 21 -5.52 0.88 15.15
C SER A 21 -5.04 -0.37 15.90
N ALA A 22 -5.64 -0.65 17.07
CA ALA A 22 -5.32 -1.85 17.84
C ALA A 22 -5.52 -3.14 17.02
N LEU A 23 -6.57 -3.17 16.19
CA LEU A 23 -6.84 -4.29 15.29
C LEU A 23 -5.75 -4.42 14.22
N ALA A 24 -5.40 -3.33 13.52
CA ALA A 24 -4.36 -3.35 12.50
C ALA A 24 -3.02 -3.83 13.10
N ARG A 25 -2.62 -3.29 14.25
CA ARG A 25 -1.42 -3.73 14.96
C ARG A 25 -1.44 -5.21 15.32
N LYS A 26 -2.59 -5.74 15.74
CA LYS A 26 -2.75 -7.16 16.05
C LYS A 26 -2.57 -8.00 14.78
N LEU A 27 -3.23 -7.62 13.69
CA LEU A 27 -3.17 -8.33 12.41
C LEU A 27 -1.75 -8.31 11.83
N LEU A 28 -1.05 -7.18 11.87
CA LEU A 28 0.30 -7.05 11.31
C LEU A 28 1.39 -7.78 12.10
N ARG A 29 1.17 -8.04 13.40
CA ARG A 29 2.13 -8.78 14.24
C ARG A 29 1.87 -10.29 14.27
N ALA A 30 0.76 -10.74 13.72
CA ALA A 30 0.37 -12.14 13.76
C ALA A 30 1.19 -12.91 12.70
N PRO A 31 2.07 -13.86 13.09
CA PRO A 31 2.97 -14.55 12.15
C PRO A 31 2.21 -15.41 11.12
N GLU A 32 0.94 -15.73 11.36
CA GLU A 32 0.06 -16.43 10.41
C GLU A 32 -0.39 -15.58 9.21
N HIS A 33 -0.08 -14.27 9.21
CA HIS A 33 -0.43 -13.35 8.14
C HIS A 33 0.78 -13.04 7.27
N ALA A 34 0.63 -13.29 5.97
CA ALA A 34 1.57 -12.79 4.97
C ALA A 34 1.20 -11.33 4.66
N LEU A 35 2.13 -10.42 4.91
CA LEU A 35 1.94 -9.00 4.67
C LEU A 35 2.29 -8.69 3.22
N VAL A 36 1.41 -8.00 2.51
CA VAL A 36 1.54 -7.73 1.08
C VAL A 36 1.41 -6.23 0.86
N PHE A 37 2.23 -5.68 -0.04
CA PHE A 37 2.07 -4.31 -0.53
C PHE A 37 1.96 -4.31 -2.06
N SER A 38 1.17 -3.39 -2.61
CA SER A 38 1.04 -3.24 -4.06
C SER A 38 2.06 -2.26 -4.62
N ALA A 39 2.55 -2.55 -5.83
CA ALA A 39 3.26 -1.56 -6.65
C ALA A 39 2.41 -0.30 -6.92
N ALA A 40 1.08 -0.39 -6.89
CA ALA A 40 0.18 0.77 -7.01
C ALA A 40 0.36 1.78 -5.86
N SER A 41 0.54 1.30 -4.62
CA SER A 41 0.79 2.18 -3.47
C SER A 41 2.12 2.91 -3.59
N LEU A 42 3.16 2.23 -4.10
CA LEU A 42 4.43 2.90 -4.39
C LEU A 42 4.34 3.88 -5.56
N TRP A 43 3.51 3.58 -6.57
CA TRP A 43 3.24 4.51 -7.66
C TRP A 43 2.56 5.80 -7.15
N GLU A 44 1.57 5.68 -6.26
CA GLU A 44 0.94 6.82 -5.60
C GLU A 44 1.95 7.65 -4.79
N ILE A 45 2.78 6.99 -3.98
CA ILE A 45 3.82 7.64 -3.17
C ILE A 45 4.86 8.33 -4.05
N ALA A 46 5.30 7.72 -5.14
CA ALA A 46 6.27 8.30 -6.05
C ALA A 46 5.73 9.56 -6.74
N ILE A 47 4.44 9.59 -7.11
CA ILE A 47 3.80 10.81 -7.62
C ILE A 47 3.78 11.89 -6.54
N LYS A 48 3.35 11.56 -5.31
CA LYS A 48 3.31 12.51 -4.19
C LYS A 48 4.70 13.07 -3.85
N GLN A 49 5.73 12.22 -3.86
CA GLN A 49 7.12 12.62 -3.70
C GLN A 49 7.55 13.59 -4.80
N GLY A 50 7.21 13.31 -6.07
CA GLY A 50 7.53 14.16 -7.21
C GLY A 50 6.84 15.53 -7.20
N LEU A 51 5.70 15.66 -6.51
CA LEU A 51 5.03 16.95 -6.32
C LEU A 51 5.78 17.87 -5.33
N GLY A 52 6.79 17.37 -4.60
CA GLY A 52 7.71 18.17 -3.81
C GLY A 52 7.03 18.97 -2.69
N ARG A 53 5.93 18.48 -2.14
CA ARG A 53 5.22 19.18 -1.06
C ARG A 53 5.98 19.06 0.26
N ASP A 54 6.08 20.16 1.00
CA ASP A 54 6.79 20.20 2.29
C ASP A 54 6.23 19.21 3.31
N ASP A 55 4.92 18.92 3.24
CA ASP A 55 4.21 17.99 4.12
C ASP A 55 4.39 16.50 3.77
N PHE A 56 5.15 16.17 2.71
CA PHE A 56 5.37 14.80 2.27
C PHE A 56 6.84 14.50 1.97
N GLN A 57 7.54 13.95 2.96
CA GLN A 57 8.98 13.67 2.91
C GLN A 57 9.31 12.18 2.78
N VAL A 58 8.42 11.40 2.15
CA VAL A 58 8.60 9.95 2.03
C VAL A 58 9.28 9.61 0.70
N ASP A 59 10.42 8.92 0.79
CA ASP A 59 11.11 8.37 -0.37
C ASP A 59 10.56 6.97 -0.72
N ALA A 60 9.96 6.84 -1.90
CA ALA A 60 9.34 5.61 -2.37
C ALA A 60 10.34 4.44 -2.47
N ARG A 61 11.60 4.72 -2.85
CA ARG A 61 12.65 3.71 -2.99
C ARG A 61 13.09 3.20 -1.63
N VAL A 62 13.27 4.09 -0.67
CA VAL A 62 13.61 3.73 0.71
C VAL A 62 12.48 2.91 1.34
N LEU A 63 11.23 3.36 1.19
CA LEU A 63 10.08 2.62 1.70
C LEU A 63 10.00 1.21 1.10
N ARG A 64 10.13 1.08 -0.22
CA ARG A 64 10.10 -0.23 -0.90
C ARG A 64 11.15 -1.18 -0.34
N ARG A 65 12.40 -0.72 -0.20
CA ARG A 65 13.48 -1.54 0.35
C ARG A 65 13.15 -1.99 1.77
N ASN A 66 12.72 -1.06 2.63
CA ASN A 66 12.37 -1.38 4.01
C ASN A 66 11.24 -2.40 4.11
N LEU A 67 10.21 -2.32 3.26
CA LEU A 67 9.12 -3.29 3.23
C LEU A 67 9.64 -4.70 2.89
N LEU A 68 10.49 -4.82 1.87
CA LEU A 68 11.11 -6.09 1.49
C LEU A 68 12.02 -6.63 2.60
N ASP A 69 12.83 -5.78 3.24
CA ASP A 69 13.70 -6.15 4.35
C ASP A 69 12.89 -6.64 5.58
N ASN A 70 11.64 -6.17 5.72
CA ASN A 70 10.70 -6.60 6.76
C ASN A 70 9.77 -7.75 6.28
N ALA A 71 10.17 -8.48 5.26
CA ALA A 71 9.47 -9.67 4.73
C ALA A 71 8.05 -9.43 4.21
N TYR A 72 7.74 -8.20 3.76
CA TYR A 72 6.51 -7.96 3.01
C TYR A 72 6.67 -8.49 1.58
N GLU A 73 5.61 -9.09 1.06
CA GLU A 73 5.52 -9.54 -0.34
C GLU A 73 5.08 -8.38 -1.24
N GLU A 74 5.81 -8.13 -2.33
CA GLU A 74 5.39 -7.16 -3.34
C GLU A 74 4.39 -7.80 -4.31
N LEU A 75 3.25 -7.14 -4.53
CA LEU A 75 2.26 -7.50 -5.53
C LEU A 75 2.34 -6.56 -6.73
N ALA A 76 2.79 -7.11 -7.87
CA ALA A 76 2.85 -6.37 -9.12
C ALA A 76 1.45 -5.99 -9.64
N VAL A 77 1.35 -4.82 -10.27
CA VAL A 77 0.15 -4.42 -11.02
C VAL A 77 0.26 -4.99 -12.43
N SER A 78 -0.72 -5.78 -12.84
CA SER A 78 -0.84 -6.34 -14.19
C SER A 78 -1.88 -5.58 -15.02
N SER A 79 -1.85 -5.75 -16.33
CA SER A 79 -2.91 -5.24 -17.22
C SER A 79 -4.28 -5.87 -16.91
N ALA A 80 -4.31 -7.11 -16.40
CA ALA A 80 -5.55 -7.76 -15.98
C ALA A 80 -6.21 -7.01 -14.81
N HIS A 81 -5.44 -6.54 -13.84
CA HIS A 81 -5.95 -5.70 -12.75
C HIS A 81 -6.54 -4.40 -13.31
N ALA A 82 -5.83 -3.75 -14.25
CA ALA A 82 -6.29 -2.51 -14.85
C ALA A 82 -7.63 -2.66 -15.60
N VAL A 83 -7.81 -3.76 -16.34
CA VAL A 83 -9.06 -4.05 -17.05
C VAL A 83 -10.19 -4.36 -16.06
N ALA A 84 -9.92 -5.11 -14.99
CA ALA A 84 -10.93 -5.49 -13.99
C ALA A 84 -11.56 -4.28 -13.27
N VAL A 85 -10.88 -3.12 -13.23
CA VAL A 85 -11.41 -1.88 -12.64
C VAL A 85 -12.75 -1.45 -13.24
N VAL A 86 -13.03 -1.77 -14.52
CA VAL A 86 -14.31 -1.42 -15.17
C VAL A 86 -15.51 -2.14 -14.55
N ALA A 87 -15.28 -3.33 -13.98
CA ALA A 87 -16.33 -4.13 -13.36
C ALA A 87 -16.61 -3.70 -11.91
N LEU A 88 -15.76 -2.84 -11.32
CA LEU A 88 -15.93 -2.38 -9.94
C LEU A 88 -17.05 -1.34 -9.83
N PRO A 89 -17.90 -1.43 -8.80
CA PRO A 89 -18.90 -0.40 -8.54
C PRO A 89 -18.24 0.97 -8.32
N PRO A 90 -18.93 2.08 -8.62
CA PRO A 90 -18.39 3.43 -8.51
C PRO A 90 -18.36 3.94 -7.05
N LEU A 91 -17.78 3.13 -6.14
CA LEU A 91 -17.66 3.46 -4.71
C LEU A 91 -16.49 4.42 -4.43
N HIS A 92 -15.36 4.22 -5.13
CA HIS A 92 -14.15 5.02 -4.98
C HIS A 92 -13.88 5.81 -6.26
N ARG A 93 -13.46 7.07 -6.08
CA ARG A 93 -13.01 7.96 -7.16
C ARG A 93 -11.50 7.89 -7.40
N ASP A 94 -10.74 7.47 -6.40
CA ASP A 94 -9.29 7.37 -6.50
C ASP A 94 -8.88 6.17 -7.38
N PRO A 95 -8.13 6.37 -8.47
CA PRO A 95 -7.66 5.26 -9.30
C PRO A 95 -6.76 4.26 -8.55
N PHE A 96 -6.02 4.70 -7.52
CA PHE A 96 -5.17 3.82 -6.71
C PHE A 96 -5.99 2.88 -5.82
N ASP A 97 -7.02 3.39 -5.16
CA ASP A 97 -7.96 2.55 -4.40
C ASP A 97 -8.64 1.53 -5.33
N ARG A 98 -9.06 1.97 -6.52
CA ARG A 98 -9.73 1.09 -7.49
C ARG A 98 -8.82 -0.02 -7.98
N ILE A 99 -7.55 0.29 -8.29
CA ILE A 99 -6.62 -0.75 -8.74
C ILE A 99 -6.22 -1.69 -7.59
N LEU A 100 -6.16 -1.21 -6.34
CA LEU A 100 -5.95 -2.05 -5.16
C LEU A 100 -7.09 -3.05 -4.94
N ILE A 101 -8.34 -2.65 -5.16
CA ILE A 101 -9.51 -3.55 -5.08
C ILE A 101 -9.49 -4.58 -6.22
N ALA A 102 -8.94 -4.21 -7.38
CA ALA A 102 -8.83 -5.10 -8.54
C ALA A 102 -7.65 -6.09 -8.47
N GLN A 103 -6.84 -6.03 -7.41
CA GLN A 103 -5.72 -6.92 -7.11
C GLN A 103 -6.13 -7.98 -6.09
#